data_AF-A0A2I0TGX5-F1
#
_entry.id   AF-A0A2I0TGX5-F1
#
_cell.length_a   1.000
_cell.length_b   1.000
_cell.length_c   1.000
_cell.angle_alpha   90.00
_cell.angle_beta   90.00
_cell.angle_gamma   90.00
#
_symmetry.space_group_name_H-M   'P 1'
#
loop_
_entity.id
_entity.type
_entity.pdbx_description
1 polymer ?
#
loop_
_entity_poly.entity_id
_entity_poly.type
_entity_poly.pdbx_seq_one_letter_code
_entity_poly.pdbx_strand_id
1 'polypeptide(L)'
;MKWRKWADDWLVHLISPNVYRTPREALASFDYIVREGKFGTVEGFFAKYMGAVAMFFISKRLKKRHHLQDNVREDLYEAVNEWVKAVGKHRLFMGGNQPNLADLQKHKQKIKGDTVNMCRSVRVKTKAPWMPPGKTSVRESACRLEEKHMSSSDINSLTRQKELLLQKLSTFEETNRTLRELLREQHNREKGAQKILERQGVLLKRLADSDAEKMELQLRLQEKEEEVDSLTIQIQTEKDQAKTACELSKSMEAVRGHLQAQLRNKEAENNRLTVQIRNLERSEAQHKAEMEHAVEQMKELKQKADRDKEALKKAMRAQKERAERSEAYAEQLTVQLAEKARKQFQSQLAELEKLPEILKITETQLAECQDQLQSYEKKNVDLSVMIADLRQRAERRYESRLQDLKDRLEQSESTNRSMQNYVQFLKSSYANVFGESALLGSPIRSRSSP
;
A
#
# COMPACT_ATOMS: atom_id res chain seq x y z
N MET A 1 -19.17 8.33 -76.62
CA MET A 1 -18.75 9.08 -75.41
C MET A 1 -19.54 8.70 -74.16
N LYS A 2 -20.87 8.98 -74.06
CA LYS A 2 -21.70 8.83 -72.83
C LYS A 2 -21.32 7.65 -71.91
N TRP A 3 -21.26 6.44 -72.46
CA TRP A 3 -21.01 5.21 -71.68
C TRP A 3 -19.58 5.04 -71.11
N ARG A 4 -18.56 5.72 -71.64
CA ARG A 4 -17.23 5.72 -71.00
C ARG A 4 -17.25 6.60 -69.75
N LYS A 5 -17.78 7.81 -69.86
CA LYS A 5 -18.04 8.70 -68.71
C LYS A 5 -18.85 7.99 -67.63
N TRP A 6 -19.98 7.35 -67.97
CA TRP A 6 -20.74 6.53 -67.02
C TRP A 6 -19.92 5.39 -66.37
N ALA A 7 -18.96 4.78 -67.08
CA ALA A 7 -18.11 3.74 -66.49
C ALA A 7 -17.14 4.33 -65.45
N ASP A 8 -16.48 5.43 -65.80
CA ASP A 8 -15.43 6.04 -64.96
C ASP A 8 -16.03 6.91 -63.83
N ASP A 9 -17.11 7.65 -64.10
CA ASP A 9 -17.79 8.58 -63.17
C ASP A 9 -18.83 7.89 -62.26
N TRP A 10 -19.32 6.68 -62.60
CA TRP A 10 -20.35 5.96 -61.82
C TRP A 10 -19.95 4.52 -61.48
N LEU A 11 -19.70 3.66 -62.48
CA LEU A 11 -19.46 2.23 -62.24
C LEU A 11 -18.24 1.97 -61.32
N VAL A 12 -17.12 2.69 -61.53
CA VAL A 12 -15.92 2.57 -60.67
C VAL A 12 -16.23 2.90 -59.20
N HIS A 13 -17.13 3.85 -58.93
CA HIS A 13 -17.53 4.23 -57.57
C HIS A 13 -18.41 3.18 -56.88
N LEU A 14 -19.01 2.23 -57.62
CA LEU A 14 -19.75 1.09 -57.05
C LEU A 14 -18.83 -0.09 -56.68
N ILE A 15 -17.64 -0.19 -57.29
CA ILE A 15 -16.72 -1.33 -57.07
C ILE A 15 -16.20 -1.34 -55.64
N SER A 16 -15.53 -0.27 -55.18
CA SER A 16 -14.93 -0.24 -53.84
C SER A 16 -15.94 -0.42 -52.69
N PRO A 17 -17.13 0.20 -52.69
CA PRO A 17 -18.16 -0.05 -51.68
C PRO A 17 -18.62 -1.51 -51.62
N ASN A 18 -18.65 -2.24 -52.75
CA ASN A 18 -19.08 -3.64 -52.79
C ASN A 18 -17.95 -4.63 -52.42
N VAL A 19 -16.74 -4.39 -52.94
CA VAL A 19 -15.54 -5.22 -52.71
C VAL A 19 -15.08 -5.14 -51.25
N TYR A 20 -15.18 -3.97 -50.62
CA TYR A 20 -14.82 -3.75 -49.21
C TYR A 20 -16.06 -3.62 -48.30
N ARG A 21 -17.16 -4.30 -48.63
CA ARG A 21 -18.47 -4.17 -47.96
C ARG A 21 -18.47 -4.73 -46.53
N THR A 22 -17.82 -5.87 -46.29
CA THR A 22 -17.61 -6.50 -44.96
C THR A 22 -16.11 -6.70 -44.69
N PRO A 23 -15.67 -6.87 -43.42
CA PRO A 23 -14.26 -7.09 -43.11
C PRO A 23 -13.66 -8.34 -43.76
N ARG A 24 -14.46 -9.41 -43.94
CA ARG A 24 -14.04 -10.65 -44.61
C ARG A 24 -13.85 -10.47 -46.11
N GLU A 25 -14.78 -9.77 -46.78
CA GLU A 25 -14.64 -9.40 -48.21
C GLU A 25 -13.44 -8.46 -48.41
N ALA A 26 -13.23 -7.50 -47.48
CA ALA A 26 -12.11 -6.57 -47.54
C ALA A 26 -10.74 -7.24 -47.37
N LEU A 27 -10.61 -8.17 -46.41
CA LEU A 27 -9.38 -8.95 -46.22
C LEU A 27 -9.08 -9.87 -47.41
N ALA A 28 -10.09 -10.54 -47.98
CA ALA A 28 -9.89 -11.36 -49.18
C ALA A 28 -9.44 -10.52 -50.40
N SER A 29 -9.98 -9.30 -50.52
CA SER A 29 -9.63 -8.37 -51.59
C SER A 29 -8.20 -7.82 -51.45
N PHE A 30 -7.76 -7.53 -50.23
CA PHE A 30 -6.37 -7.14 -49.97
C PHE A 30 -5.39 -8.30 -50.07
N ASP A 31 -5.79 -9.52 -49.71
CA ASP A 31 -4.98 -10.72 -49.95
C ASP A 31 -4.73 -10.92 -51.45
N TYR A 32 -5.75 -10.72 -52.29
CA TYR A 32 -5.59 -10.72 -53.75
C TYR A 32 -4.65 -9.61 -54.25
N ILE A 33 -4.86 -8.35 -53.80
CA ILE A 33 -4.03 -7.20 -54.20
C ILE A 33 -2.57 -7.36 -53.77
N VAL A 34 -2.29 -7.98 -52.61
CA VAL A 34 -0.93 -8.22 -52.13
C VAL A 34 -0.26 -9.40 -52.84
N ARG A 35 -1.01 -10.40 -53.32
CA ARG A 35 -0.49 -11.53 -54.10
C ARG A 35 -0.19 -11.16 -55.56
N GLU A 36 -1.06 -10.38 -56.20
CA GLU A 36 -0.87 -9.88 -57.58
C GLU A 36 0.07 -8.66 -57.65
N GLY A 37 0.22 -7.94 -56.54
CA GLY A 37 1.08 -6.76 -56.43
C GLY A 37 2.53 -7.10 -56.06
N LYS A 38 3.48 -6.30 -56.55
CA LYS A 38 4.91 -6.44 -56.27
C LYS A 38 5.29 -5.86 -54.88
N PHE A 39 4.73 -6.42 -53.81
CA PHE A 39 5.03 -6.02 -52.43
C PHE A 39 6.09 -6.92 -51.78
N GLY A 40 7.00 -6.36 -50.99
CA GLY A 40 7.94 -7.16 -50.19
C GLY A 40 7.23 -7.92 -49.07
N THR A 41 7.81 -9.01 -48.56
CA THR A 41 7.15 -9.93 -47.60
C THR A 41 6.59 -9.23 -46.34
N VAL A 42 7.34 -8.29 -45.76
CA VAL A 42 6.92 -7.53 -44.57
C VAL A 42 5.91 -6.45 -44.95
N GLU A 43 6.16 -5.71 -46.03
CA GLU A 43 5.27 -4.66 -46.54
C GLU A 43 3.90 -5.22 -46.91
N GLY A 44 3.86 -6.38 -47.59
CA GLY A 44 2.66 -7.10 -47.97
C GLY A 44 1.86 -7.58 -46.77
N PHE A 45 2.51 -8.03 -45.69
CA PHE A 45 1.82 -8.36 -44.44
C PHE A 45 1.10 -7.13 -43.86
N PHE A 46 1.82 -6.01 -43.69
CA PHE A 46 1.21 -4.77 -43.18
C PHE A 46 0.14 -4.21 -44.13
N ALA A 47 0.39 -4.20 -45.44
CA ALA A 47 -0.56 -3.74 -46.45
C ALA A 47 -1.83 -4.60 -46.48
N LYS A 48 -1.73 -5.93 -46.30
CA LYS A 48 -2.88 -6.84 -46.25
C LYS A 48 -3.82 -6.49 -45.10
N TYR A 49 -3.30 -6.35 -43.88
CA TYR A 49 -4.14 -6.13 -42.70
C TYR A 49 -4.52 -4.65 -42.52
N MET A 50 -3.56 -3.72 -42.57
CA MET A 50 -3.85 -2.28 -42.41
C MET A 50 -4.61 -1.71 -43.61
N GLY A 51 -4.30 -2.16 -44.83
CA GLY A 51 -4.99 -1.75 -46.04
C GLY A 51 -6.44 -2.23 -46.08
N ALA A 52 -6.71 -3.48 -45.68
CA ALA A 52 -8.09 -4.00 -45.55
C ALA A 52 -8.93 -3.20 -44.55
N VAL A 53 -8.37 -2.87 -43.37
CA VAL A 53 -9.05 -2.07 -42.35
C VAL A 53 -9.28 -0.64 -42.85
N ALA A 54 -8.26 0.02 -43.42
CA ALA A 54 -8.39 1.36 -43.97
C ALA A 54 -9.45 1.41 -45.09
N MET A 55 -9.40 0.48 -46.05
CA MET A 55 -10.33 0.44 -47.16
C MET A 55 -11.75 0.03 -46.77
N PHE A 56 -11.93 -0.75 -45.70
CA PHE A 56 -13.26 -0.99 -45.11
C PHE A 56 -13.88 0.30 -44.55
N PHE A 57 -13.11 1.14 -43.84
CA PHE A 57 -13.64 2.44 -43.37
C PHE A 57 -13.82 3.46 -44.50
N ILE A 58 -12.92 3.47 -45.49
CA ILE A 58 -13.06 4.29 -46.71
C ILE A 58 -14.31 3.87 -47.49
N SER A 59 -14.61 2.56 -47.61
CA SER A 59 -15.79 2.07 -48.35
C SER A 59 -17.11 2.52 -47.72
N LYS A 60 -17.22 2.50 -46.38
CA LYS A 60 -18.38 3.07 -45.66
C LYS A 60 -18.51 4.58 -45.89
N ARG A 61 -17.39 5.31 -45.87
CA ARG A 61 -17.37 6.76 -46.14
C ARG A 61 -17.71 7.09 -47.60
N LEU A 62 -17.32 6.23 -48.54
CA LEU A 62 -17.61 6.37 -49.96
C LEU A 62 -19.08 6.05 -50.27
N LYS A 63 -19.63 4.97 -49.68
CA LYS A 63 -21.07 4.66 -49.71
C LYS A 63 -21.90 5.88 -49.29
N LYS A 64 -21.56 6.51 -48.15
CA LYS A 64 -22.25 7.71 -47.64
C LYS A 64 -22.05 8.95 -48.51
N ARG A 65 -20.91 9.10 -49.19
CA ARG A 65 -20.65 10.24 -50.12
C ARG A 65 -21.48 10.13 -51.41
N HIS A 66 -21.57 8.93 -51.98
CA HIS A 66 -22.20 8.70 -53.29
C HIS A 66 -23.69 8.30 -53.19
N HIS A 67 -24.28 8.37 -51.99
CA HIS A 67 -25.71 8.11 -51.74
C HIS A 67 -26.20 6.72 -52.19
N LEU A 68 -25.34 5.70 -52.08
CA LEU A 68 -25.67 4.31 -52.39
C LEU A 68 -26.73 3.73 -51.44
N GLN A 69 -27.54 2.81 -51.95
CA GLN A 69 -28.56 2.09 -51.18
C GLN A 69 -27.94 1.24 -50.08
N ASP A 70 -28.76 0.80 -49.11
CA ASP A 70 -28.19 0.13 -47.94
C ASP A 70 -27.53 -1.22 -48.32
N ASN A 71 -28.18 -1.95 -49.24
CA ASN A 71 -27.61 -3.09 -49.96
C ASN A 71 -26.86 -2.65 -51.22
N VAL A 72 -25.61 -2.23 -51.07
CA VAL A 72 -24.65 -1.84 -52.14
C VAL A 72 -24.54 -2.82 -53.33
N ARG A 73 -24.95 -4.09 -53.17
CA ARG A 73 -25.01 -5.06 -54.28
C ARG A 73 -26.16 -4.77 -55.25
N GLU A 74 -27.27 -4.22 -54.78
CA GLU A 74 -28.44 -3.87 -55.59
C GLU A 74 -28.11 -2.70 -56.52
N ASP A 75 -27.41 -1.66 -56.04
CA ASP A 75 -26.88 -0.57 -56.89
C ASP A 75 -26.02 -1.10 -58.05
N LEU A 76 -25.15 -2.09 -57.77
CA LEU A 76 -24.30 -2.70 -58.80
C LEU A 76 -25.09 -3.57 -59.77
N TYR A 77 -26.08 -4.34 -59.29
CA TYR A 77 -26.96 -5.12 -60.15
C TYR A 77 -27.83 -4.21 -61.02
N GLU A 78 -28.31 -3.08 -60.51
CA GLU A 78 -29.07 -2.09 -61.28
C GLU A 78 -28.18 -1.45 -62.36
N ALA A 79 -26.97 -0.99 -62.02
CA ALA A 79 -26.02 -0.44 -63.00
C ALA A 79 -25.59 -1.46 -64.07
N VAL A 80 -25.40 -2.73 -63.70
CA VAL A 80 -25.10 -3.81 -64.68
C VAL A 80 -26.33 -4.12 -65.54
N ASN A 81 -27.55 -4.10 -64.98
CA ASN A 81 -28.77 -4.30 -65.74
C ASN A 81 -29.11 -3.11 -66.65
N GLU A 82 -28.82 -1.87 -66.25
CA GLU A 82 -28.91 -0.67 -67.11
C GLU A 82 -27.99 -0.85 -68.33
N TRP A 83 -26.74 -1.25 -68.10
CA TRP A 83 -25.79 -1.54 -69.17
C TRP A 83 -26.26 -2.68 -70.08
N VAL A 84 -26.73 -3.81 -69.54
CA VAL A 84 -27.19 -4.95 -70.36
C VAL A 84 -28.45 -4.58 -71.16
N LYS A 85 -29.37 -3.79 -70.59
CA LYS A 85 -30.51 -3.20 -71.34
C LYS A 85 -30.02 -2.27 -72.46
N ALA A 86 -28.98 -1.47 -72.22
CA ALA A 86 -28.39 -0.58 -73.21
C ALA A 86 -27.61 -1.31 -74.32
N VAL A 87 -27.01 -2.47 -74.05
CA VAL A 87 -26.49 -3.37 -75.10
C VAL A 87 -27.66 -3.97 -75.87
N GLY A 88 -28.67 -4.53 -75.20
CA GLY A 88 -29.87 -5.09 -75.83
C GLY A 88 -29.64 -6.44 -76.52
N LYS A 89 -30.74 -7.06 -77.00
CA LYS A 89 -30.73 -8.47 -77.45
C LYS A 89 -30.26 -8.73 -78.89
N HIS A 90 -30.00 -7.69 -79.68
CA HIS A 90 -29.73 -7.82 -81.13
C HIS A 90 -28.29 -7.47 -81.55
N ARG A 91 -27.37 -7.29 -80.59
CA ARG A 91 -25.93 -7.08 -80.85
C ARG A 91 -25.10 -7.78 -79.78
N LEU A 92 -23.98 -8.38 -80.20
CA LEU A 92 -23.10 -9.16 -79.32
C LEU A 92 -22.31 -8.26 -78.34
N PHE A 93 -21.93 -7.07 -78.82
CA PHE A 93 -21.25 -6.03 -78.06
C PHE A 93 -21.95 -4.68 -78.28
N MET A 94 -21.67 -3.66 -77.46
CA MET A 94 -22.20 -2.32 -77.73
C MET A 94 -21.63 -1.73 -79.04
N GLY A 95 -20.48 -2.24 -79.50
CA GLY A 95 -19.91 -1.99 -80.83
C GLY A 95 -20.56 -2.78 -82.00
N GLY A 96 -21.57 -3.62 -81.75
CA GLY A 96 -22.18 -4.47 -82.77
C GLY A 96 -21.57 -5.87 -82.78
N ASN A 97 -20.93 -6.25 -83.89
CA ASN A 97 -20.31 -7.57 -84.08
C ASN A 97 -18.84 -7.64 -83.63
N GLN A 98 -18.22 -6.51 -83.29
CA GLN A 98 -16.90 -6.44 -82.67
C GLN A 98 -16.96 -5.52 -81.43
N PRO A 99 -16.17 -5.80 -80.38
CA PRO A 99 -16.14 -4.97 -79.18
C PRO A 99 -15.50 -3.62 -79.48
N ASN A 100 -16.22 -2.52 -79.25
CA ASN A 100 -15.63 -1.18 -79.31
C ASN A 100 -14.86 -0.87 -78.01
N LEU A 101 -14.14 0.25 -77.94
CA LEU A 101 -13.36 0.60 -76.74
C LEU A 101 -14.17 0.58 -75.42
N ALA A 102 -15.48 0.90 -75.43
CA ALA A 102 -16.31 0.82 -74.23
C ALA A 102 -16.65 -0.63 -73.82
N ASP A 103 -16.66 -1.56 -74.78
CA ASP A 103 -16.76 -3.00 -74.49
C ASP A 103 -15.42 -3.53 -73.96
N LEU A 104 -14.30 -3.18 -74.61
CA LEU A 104 -12.93 -3.56 -74.21
C LEU A 104 -12.57 -3.06 -72.80
N GLN A 105 -13.02 -1.86 -72.42
CA GLN A 105 -12.83 -1.28 -71.08
C GLN A 105 -13.53 -2.11 -69.98
N LYS A 106 -14.58 -2.88 -70.30
CA LYS A 106 -15.22 -3.86 -69.40
C LYS A 106 -14.68 -5.29 -69.56
N HIS A 107 -14.24 -5.66 -70.76
CA HIS A 107 -13.83 -7.03 -71.11
C HIS A 107 -12.57 -7.51 -70.37
N LYS A 108 -11.76 -6.59 -69.82
CA LYS A 108 -10.55 -6.91 -69.03
C LYS A 108 -10.79 -7.68 -67.71
N GLN A 109 -12.03 -7.98 -67.32
CA GLN A 109 -12.35 -8.62 -66.04
C GLN A 109 -13.05 -9.99 -66.12
N LYS A 110 -13.38 -10.55 -67.31
CA LYS A 110 -14.05 -11.87 -67.38
C LYS A 110 -13.98 -12.59 -68.73
N ILE A 111 -13.08 -13.57 -68.89
CA ILE A 111 -13.19 -14.68 -69.88
C ILE A 111 -12.57 -15.99 -69.35
N LYS A 112 -13.32 -17.08 -69.52
CA LYS A 112 -12.94 -18.47 -69.91
C LYS A 112 -14.27 -19.20 -70.20
N GLY A 113 -14.33 -20.09 -71.21
CA GLY A 113 -15.56 -20.85 -71.53
C GLY A 113 -16.03 -20.87 -72.98
N ASP A 114 -15.11 -21.10 -73.92
CA ASP A 114 -15.16 -21.97 -75.12
C ASP A 114 -16.35 -21.97 -76.12
N THR A 115 -16.05 -22.38 -77.35
CA THR A 115 -16.94 -22.31 -78.53
C THR A 115 -17.11 -23.68 -79.19
N VAL A 116 -18.35 -24.06 -79.55
CA VAL A 116 -18.64 -25.31 -80.27
C VAL A 116 -18.66 -25.09 -81.78
N ASN A 117 -17.94 -25.93 -82.52
CA ASN A 117 -17.88 -25.89 -83.98
C ASN A 117 -18.96 -26.75 -84.67
N MET A 118 -19.28 -26.38 -85.90
CA MET A 118 -20.26 -27.06 -86.78
C MET A 118 -19.54 -27.62 -88.01
N CYS A 119 -19.90 -28.85 -88.44
CA CYS A 119 -19.55 -29.35 -89.76
C CYS A 119 -20.63 -30.27 -90.34
N ARG A 120 -20.80 -30.23 -91.67
CA ARG A 120 -21.82 -30.96 -92.44
C ARG A 120 -21.14 -31.56 -93.68
N SER A 121 -21.34 -32.85 -93.94
CA SER A 121 -20.69 -33.54 -95.06
C SER A 121 -21.70 -33.92 -96.15
N VAL A 122 -21.32 -33.71 -97.41
CA VAL A 122 -22.12 -34.04 -98.61
C VAL A 122 -21.47 -35.23 -99.31
N ARG A 123 -22.28 -36.18 -99.79
CA ARG A 123 -21.81 -37.36 -100.52
C ARG A 123 -22.26 -37.30 -101.98
N VAL A 124 -21.32 -37.26 -102.91
CA VAL A 124 -21.55 -37.48 -104.34
C VAL A 124 -21.19 -38.93 -104.69
N LYS A 125 -21.92 -39.57 -105.61
CA LYS A 125 -21.53 -40.84 -106.23
C LYS A 125 -21.23 -40.63 -107.70
N THR A 126 -20.06 -41.09 -108.15
CA THR A 126 -19.62 -41.08 -109.55
C THR A 126 -20.24 -42.24 -110.35
N LYS A 127 -20.18 -42.13 -111.69
CA LYS A 127 -20.89 -42.99 -112.66
C LYS A 127 -19.98 -43.33 -113.85
N ALA A 128 -19.77 -44.62 -114.12
CA ALA A 128 -19.05 -45.17 -115.28
C ALA A 128 -19.30 -46.71 -115.35
N PRO A 129 -18.97 -47.43 -116.45
CA PRO A 129 -18.42 -46.97 -117.73
C PRO A 129 -19.32 -47.29 -118.95
N TRP A 130 -18.80 -47.02 -120.15
CA TRP A 130 -19.42 -47.15 -121.48
C TRP A 130 -19.05 -48.50 -122.15
N MET A 131 -19.87 -48.98 -123.10
CA MET A 131 -19.62 -50.21 -123.88
C MET A 131 -19.28 -49.89 -125.35
N PRO A 132 -18.33 -50.62 -125.97
CA PRO A 132 -17.98 -50.43 -127.37
C PRO A 132 -18.98 -51.11 -128.34
N PRO A 133 -19.21 -50.56 -129.54
CA PRO A 133 -20.09 -51.14 -130.54
C PRO A 133 -19.39 -52.14 -131.47
N GLY A 134 -20.17 -53.05 -132.07
CA GLY A 134 -19.82 -53.69 -133.35
C GLY A 134 -19.27 -55.12 -133.29
N LYS A 135 -20.15 -56.10 -133.51
CA LYS A 135 -19.85 -57.35 -134.23
C LYS A 135 -21.01 -57.72 -135.16
N THR A 136 -21.15 -56.98 -136.25
CA THR A 136 -21.92 -57.43 -137.42
C THR A 136 -21.14 -58.56 -138.10
N SER A 137 -21.69 -59.77 -138.11
CA SER A 137 -21.18 -60.85 -138.97
C SER A 137 -21.90 -60.79 -140.31
N VAL A 138 -21.14 -60.85 -141.39
CA VAL A 138 -21.61 -60.71 -142.78
C VAL A 138 -21.17 -61.94 -143.57
N ARG A 139 -21.96 -62.31 -144.58
CA ARG A 139 -21.77 -63.47 -145.50
C ARG A 139 -22.06 -64.84 -144.85
N GLU A 140 -22.43 -65.86 -145.62
CA GLU A 140 -22.27 -65.99 -147.09
C GLU A 140 -23.56 -65.92 -147.92
N SER A 141 -23.51 -65.07 -148.96
CA SER A 141 -24.31 -65.22 -150.17
C SER A 141 -23.40 -65.83 -151.23
N ALA A 142 -23.56 -67.14 -151.50
CA ALA A 142 -22.78 -67.83 -152.52
C ALA A 142 -23.32 -67.49 -153.92
N CYS A 143 -22.78 -66.45 -154.55
CA CYS A 143 -23.00 -66.20 -155.97
C CYS A 143 -22.40 -67.35 -156.80
N ARG A 144 -23.11 -67.77 -157.85
CA ARG A 144 -22.60 -68.74 -158.82
C ARG A 144 -21.40 -68.14 -159.53
N LEU A 145 -20.25 -68.82 -159.46
CA LEU A 145 -19.10 -68.57 -160.32
C LEU A 145 -18.92 -69.82 -161.18
N GLU A 146 -19.15 -69.68 -162.49
CA GLU A 146 -18.91 -70.73 -163.47
C GLU A 146 -17.41 -70.97 -163.64
N GLU A 147 -17.04 -72.22 -163.93
CA GLU A 147 -15.65 -72.63 -164.09
C GLU A 147 -15.03 -72.00 -165.34
N LYS A 148 -14.16 -71.00 -165.14
CA LYS A 148 -13.22 -70.49 -166.16
C LYS A 148 -11.84 -70.43 -165.54
N HIS A 149 -10.85 -70.97 -166.25
CA HIS A 149 -9.51 -71.26 -165.73
C HIS A 149 -8.84 -70.03 -165.08
N MET A 150 -8.62 -70.09 -163.76
CA MET A 150 -7.65 -69.23 -163.08
C MET A 150 -6.22 -69.66 -163.47
N SER A 151 -5.31 -68.71 -163.65
CA SER A 151 -3.92 -69.02 -164.02
C SER A 151 -3.15 -69.62 -162.84
N SER A 152 -2.14 -70.43 -163.15
CA SER A 152 -1.16 -70.89 -162.15
C SER A 152 -0.52 -69.70 -161.41
N SER A 153 -0.34 -68.56 -162.08
CA SER A 153 0.13 -67.32 -161.44
C SER A 153 -0.81 -66.85 -160.33
N ASP A 154 -2.12 -66.88 -160.57
CA ASP A 154 -3.12 -66.41 -159.63
C ASP A 154 -3.22 -67.34 -158.42
N ILE A 155 -3.22 -68.65 -158.64
CA ILE A 155 -3.19 -69.70 -157.60
C ILE A 155 -1.96 -69.55 -156.71
N ASN A 156 -0.79 -69.30 -157.31
CA ASN A 156 0.45 -69.02 -156.57
C ASN A 156 0.38 -67.70 -155.79
N SER A 157 -0.25 -66.66 -156.34
CA SER A 157 -0.46 -65.39 -155.63
C SER A 157 -1.40 -65.55 -154.43
N LEU A 158 -2.48 -66.31 -154.58
CA LEU A 158 -3.47 -66.58 -153.54
C LEU A 158 -2.89 -67.48 -152.44
N THR A 159 -2.05 -68.44 -152.80
CA THR A 159 -1.30 -69.28 -151.84
C THR A 159 -0.36 -68.43 -151.00
N ARG A 160 0.44 -67.56 -151.62
CA ARG A 160 1.31 -66.60 -150.89
C ARG A 160 0.51 -65.64 -150.00
N GLN A 161 -0.65 -65.16 -150.45
CA GLN A 161 -1.54 -64.34 -149.62
C GLN A 161 -2.11 -65.12 -148.43
N LYS A 162 -2.50 -66.38 -148.62
CA LYS A 162 -2.98 -67.28 -147.56
C LYS A 162 -1.88 -67.57 -146.54
N GLU A 163 -0.66 -67.86 -146.98
CA GLU A 163 0.51 -68.05 -146.12
C GLU A 163 0.84 -66.77 -145.32
N LEU A 164 0.85 -65.60 -145.97
CA LEU A 164 1.04 -64.32 -145.30
C LEU A 164 -0.08 -64.00 -144.29
N LEU A 165 -1.33 -64.41 -144.57
CA LEU A 165 -2.45 -64.26 -143.64
C LEU A 165 -2.33 -65.22 -142.45
N LEU A 166 -1.87 -66.46 -142.65
CA LEU A 166 -1.58 -67.42 -141.57
C LEU A 166 -0.38 -66.98 -140.72
N GLN A 167 0.66 -66.43 -141.33
CA GLN A 167 1.80 -65.84 -140.62
C GLN A 167 1.36 -64.61 -139.79
N LYS A 168 0.52 -63.74 -140.36
CA LYS A 168 -0.10 -62.62 -139.64
C LYS A 168 -1.03 -63.09 -138.51
N LEU A 169 -1.72 -64.21 -138.68
CA LEU A 169 -2.55 -64.81 -137.63
C LEU A 169 -1.70 -65.39 -136.50
N SER A 170 -0.63 -66.14 -136.81
CA SER A 170 0.31 -66.68 -135.81
C SER A 170 0.95 -65.57 -134.99
N THR A 171 1.55 -64.57 -135.66
CA THR A 171 2.14 -63.39 -135.00
C THR A 171 1.13 -62.53 -134.24
N PHE A 172 -0.13 -62.45 -134.70
CA PHE A 172 -1.22 -61.85 -133.91
C PHE A 172 -1.58 -62.69 -132.69
N GLU A 173 -1.63 -64.03 -132.79
CA GLU A 173 -1.87 -64.90 -131.63
C GLU A 173 -0.72 -64.84 -130.63
N GLU A 174 0.53 -64.87 -131.08
CA GLU A 174 1.73 -64.72 -130.26
C GLU A 174 1.73 -63.38 -129.51
N THR A 175 1.46 -62.27 -130.20
CA THR A 175 1.32 -60.95 -129.55
C THR A 175 0.09 -60.87 -128.64
N ASN A 176 -1.00 -61.59 -128.94
CA ASN A 176 -2.15 -61.68 -128.03
C ASN A 176 -1.81 -62.49 -126.76
N ARG A 177 -0.97 -63.53 -126.87
CA ARG A 177 -0.48 -64.33 -125.73
C ARG A 177 0.47 -63.49 -124.86
N THR A 178 1.45 -62.83 -125.43
CA THR A 178 2.38 -61.96 -124.66
C THR A 178 1.67 -60.76 -124.04
N LEU A 179 0.69 -60.15 -124.71
CA LEU A 179 -0.15 -59.11 -124.10
C LEU A 179 -0.96 -59.63 -122.89
N ARG A 180 -1.49 -60.85 -122.94
CA ARG A 180 -2.16 -61.48 -121.78
C ARG A 180 -1.19 -61.77 -120.64
N GLU A 181 0.05 -62.14 -120.95
CA GLU A 181 1.10 -62.36 -119.96
C GLU A 181 1.55 -61.07 -119.30
N LEU A 182 1.78 -60.00 -120.08
CA LEU A 182 2.07 -58.66 -119.58
C LEU A 182 0.92 -58.11 -118.72
N LEU A 183 -0.34 -58.31 -119.12
CA LEU A 183 -1.52 -57.92 -118.32
C LEU A 183 -1.62 -58.71 -117.00
N ARG A 184 -1.34 -60.02 -117.01
CA ARG A 184 -1.25 -60.83 -115.78
C ARG A 184 -0.12 -60.34 -114.89
N GLU A 185 1.03 -60.03 -115.46
CA GLU A 185 2.21 -59.60 -114.73
C GLU A 185 2.03 -58.19 -114.14
N GLN A 186 1.46 -57.25 -114.90
CA GLN A 186 1.01 -55.94 -114.39
C GLN A 186 0.03 -56.13 -113.22
N HIS A 187 -1.00 -56.95 -113.40
CA HIS A 187 -2.00 -57.18 -112.35
C HIS A 187 -1.41 -57.87 -111.10
N ASN A 188 -0.36 -58.68 -111.26
CA ASN A 188 0.41 -59.24 -110.14
C ASN A 188 1.29 -58.19 -109.46
N ARG A 189 1.91 -57.25 -110.21
CA ARG A 189 2.62 -56.08 -109.65
C ARG A 189 1.67 -55.18 -108.88
N GLU A 190 0.49 -54.88 -109.42
CA GLU A 190 -0.57 -54.10 -108.76
C GLU A 190 -1.01 -54.76 -107.44
N LYS A 191 -1.28 -56.08 -107.45
CA LYS A 191 -1.58 -56.85 -106.23
C LYS A 191 -0.42 -56.85 -105.22
N GLY A 192 0.82 -56.83 -105.68
CA GLY A 192 2.00 -56.67 -104.83
C GLY A 192 2.06 -55.28 -104.17
N ALA A 193 1.89 -54.23 -104.97
CA ALA A 193 1.85 -52.84 -104.50
C ALA A 193 0.69 -52.60 -103.52
N GLN A 194 -0.51 -53.14 -103.81
CA GLN A 194 -1.66 -53.04 -102.91
C GLN A 194 -1.36 -53.69 -101.54
N LYS A 195 -0.77 -54.90 -101.51
CA LYS A 195 -0.37 -55.55 -100.25
C LYS A 195 0.70 -54.76 -99.47
N ILE A 196 1.56 -54.02 -100.17
CA ILE A 196 2.54 -53.11 -99.55
C ILE A 196 1.83 -51.89 -98.95
N LEU A 197 0.89 -51.26 -99.69
CA LEU A 197 0.07 -50.15 -99.21
C LEU A 197 -0.80 -50.53 -98.00
N GLU A 198 -1.40 -51.72 -98.01
CA GLU A 198 -2.16 -52.27 -96.88
C GLU A 198 -1.27 -52.44 -95.64
N ARG A 199 -0.05 -52.99 -95.80
CA ARG A 199 0.94 -53.09 -94.71
C ARG A 199 1.40 -51.73 -94.21
N GLN A 200 1.65 -50.78 -95.10
CA GLN A 200 1.99 -49.40 -94.75
C GLN A 200 0.87 -48.72 -93.97
N GLY A 201 -0.40 -48.90 -94.37
CA GLY A 201 -1.56 -48.40 -93.64
C GLY A 201 -1.69 -48.98 -92.23
N VAL A 202 -1.45 -50.29 -92.05
CA VAL A 202 -1.44 -50.93 -90.73
C VAL A 202 -0.29 -50.43 -89.85
N LEU A 203 0.91 -50.21 -90.42
CA LEU A 203 2.05 -49.66 -89.69
C LEU A 203 1.84 -48.19 -89.30
N LEU A 204 1.32 -47.37 -90.20
CA LEU A 204 0.97 -45.97 -89.93
C LEU A 204 -0.12 -45.87 -88.85
N LYS A 205 -1.12 -46.77 -88.86
CA LYS A 205 -2.10 -46.82 -87.77
C LYS A 205 -1.44 -47.15 -86.44
N ARG A 206 -0.62 -48.21 -86.37
CA ARG A 206 0.10 -48.58 -85.13
C ARG A 206 1.01 -47.48 -84.60
N LEU A 207 1.63 -46.71 -85.48
CA LEU A 207 2.43 -45.54 -85.10
C LEU A 207 1.54 -44.46 -84.46
N ALA A 208 0.41 -44.11 -85.09
CA ALA A 208 -0.54 -43.14 -84.54
C ALA A 208 -1.20 -43.60 -83.23
N ASP A 209 -1.54 -44.90 -83.12
CA ASP A 209 -2.04 -45.51 -81.89
C ASP A 209 -0.97 -45.38 -80.77
N SER A 210 0.30 -45.67 -81.06
CA SER A 210 1.42 -45.56 -80.11
C SER A 210 1.80 -44.12 -79.74
N ASP A 211 1.70 -43.16 -80.67
CA ASP A 211 1.92 -41.74 -80.38
C ASP A 211 0.80 -41.17 -79.49
N ALA A 212 -0.44 -41.66 -79.64
CA ALA A 212 -1.55 -41.32 -78.75
C ALA A 212 -1.34 -41.90 -77.33
N GLU A 213 -0.98 -43.18 -77.20
CA GLU A 213 -0.63 -43.79 -75.91
C GLU A 213 0.51 -43.03 -75.21
N LYS A 214 1.54 -42.65 -75.96
CA LYS A 214 2.66 -41.84 -75.45
C LYS A 214 2.20 -40.48 -74.94
N MET A 215 1.32 -39.78 -75.68
CA MET A 215 0.77 -38.49 -75.24
C MET A 215 -0.09 -38.63 -73.97
N GLU A 216 -0.90 -39.69 -73.86
CA GLU A 216 -1.69 -39.99 -72.66
C GLU A 216 -0.79 -40.28 -71.44
N LEU A 217 0.30 -41.02 -71.62
CA LEU A 217 1.29 -41.28 -70.56
C LEU A 217 2.06 -40.02 -70.16
N GLN A 218 2.37 -39.11 -71.08
CA GLN A 218 3.00 -37.83 -70.76
C GLN A 218 2.07 -36.90 -69.97
N LEU A 219 0.77 -36.86 -70.30
CA LEU A 219 -0.21 -36.12 -69.52
C LEU A 219 -0.35 -36.68 -68.10
N ARG A 220 -0.47 -38.00 -67.94
CA ARG A 220 -0.48 -38.64 -66.61
C ARG A 220 0.80 -38.40 -65.81
N LEU A 221 1.95 -38.34 -66.46
CA LEU A 221 3.21 -38.01 -65.78
C LEU A 221 3.17 -36.58 -65.24
N GLN A 222 2.76 -35.59 -66.05
CA GLN A 222 2.63 -34.21 -65.60
C GLN A 222 1.59 -34.07 -64.47
N GLU A 223 0.44 -34.74 -64.54
CA GLU A 223 -0.55 -34.79 -63.45
C GLU A 223 0.07 -35.29 -62.14
N LYS A 224 0.98 -36.27 -62.19
CA LYS A 224 1.68 -36.79 -61.01
C LYS A 224 2.86 -35.93 -60.55
N GLU A 225 3.52 -35.20 -61.44
CA GLU A 225 4.50 -34.19 -61.08
C GLU A 225 3.81 -33.02 -60.35
N GLU A 226 2.66 -32.54 -60.84
CA GLU A 226 1.86 -31.50 -60.17
C GLU A 226 1.27 -31.96 -58.81
N GLU A 227 0.87 -33.24 -58.68
CA GLU A 227 0.50 -33.82 -57.38
C GLU A 227 1.68 -33.87 -56.40
N VAL A 228 2.87 -34.26 -56.86
CA VAL A 228 4.09 -34.34 -56.02
C VAL A 228 4.56 -32.96 -55.56
N ASP A 229 4.52 -31.95 -56.42
CA ASP A 229 4.82 -30.56 -56.03
C ASP A 229 3.81 -30.05 -54.99
N SER A 230 2.52 -30.28 -55.22
CA SER A 230 1.45 -29.91 -54.27
C SER A 230 1.63 -30.56 -52.90
N LEU A 231 1.96 -31.85 -52.84
CA LEU A 231 2.23 -32.57 -51.60
C LEU A 231 3.54 -32.10 -50.93
N THR A 232 4.56 -31.76 -51.71
CA THR A 232 5.84 -31.23 -51.20
C THR A 232 5.64 -29.86 -50.52
N ILE A 233 4.81 -28.99 -51.11
CA ILE A 233 4.41 -27.72 -50.51
C ILE A 233 3.63 -27.96 -49.20
N GLN A 234 2.68 -28.88 -49.19
CA GLN A 234 1.90 -29.23 -47.99
C GLN A 234 2.83 -29.69 -46.85
N ILE A 235 3.67 -30.70 -47.08
CA ILE A 235 4.65 -31.23 -46.11
C ILE A 235 5.56 -30.11 -45.57
N GLN A 236 6.03 -29.19 -46.41
CA GLN A 236 6.87 -28.09 -45.96
C GLN A 236 6.09 -27.09 -45.09
N THR A 237 4.83 -26.79 -45.41
CA THR A 237 3.98 -25.93 -44.55
C THR A 237 3.61 -26.57 -43.22
N GLU A 238 3.33 -27.87 -43.17
CA GLU A 238 3.10 -28.62 -41.92
C GLU A 238 4.36 -28.66 -41.06
N LYS A 239 5.53 -28.86 -41.68
CA LYS A 239 6.83 -28.86 -41.01
C LYS A 239 7.17 -27.50 -40.37
N ASP A 240 6.79 -26.39 -40.98
CA ASP A 240 6.99 -25.05 -40.41
C ASP A 240 5.94 -24.70 -39.34
N GLN A 241 4.71 -25.22 -39.45
CA GLN A 241 3.73 -25.21 -38.35
C GLN A 241 4.23 -26.03 -37.14
N ALA A 242 4.84 -27.19 -37.37
CA ALA A 242 5.41 -28.02 -36.30
C ALA A 242 6.60 -27.34 -35.59
N LYS A 243 7.47 -26.63 -36.32
CA LYS A 243 8.54 -25.80 -35.72
C LYS A 243 7.97 -24.71 -34.81
N THR A 244 7.03 -23.91 -35.32
CA THR A 244 6.46 -22.79 -34.57
C THR A 244 5.65 -23.25 -33.35
N ALA A 245 4.96 -24.40 -33.45
CA ALA A 245 4.33 -25.05 -32.29
C ALA A 245 5.36 -25.55 -31.24
N CYS A 246 6.50 -26.09 -31.68
CA CYS A 246 7.60 -26.51 -30.80
C CYS A 246 8.26 -25.31 -30.08
N GLU A 247 8.45 -24.19 -30.77
CA GLU A 247 8.97 -22.94 -30.18
C GLU A 247 7.98 -22.32 -29.18
N LEU A 248 6.69 -22.33 -29.51
CA LEU A 248 5.63 -21.92 -28.58
C LEU A 248 5.59 -22.83 -27.34
N SER A 249 5.72 -24.15 -27.50
CA SER A 249 5.78 -25.09 -26.38
C SER A 249 6.99 -24.82 -25.46
N LYS A 250 8.19 -24.62 -26.02
CA LYS A 250 9.41 -24.28 -25.27
C LYS A 250 9.26 -22.97 -24.48
N SER A 251 8.67 -21.93 -25.09
CA SER A 251 8.43 -20.66 -24.39
C SER A 251 7.37 -20.78 -23.31
N MET A 252 6.30 -21.57 -23.53
CA MET A 252 5.30 -21.89 -22.51
C MET A 252 5.91 -22.69 -21.34
N GLU A 253 6.80 -23.64 -21.60
CA GLU A 253 7.53 -24.37 -20.55
C GLU A 253 8.46 -23.48 -19.74
N ALA A 254 9.16 -22.54 -20.38
CA ALA A 254 9.99 -21.55 -19.71
C ALA A 254 9.14 -20.61 -18.82
N VAL A 255 7.99 -20.14 -19.32
CA VAL A 255 7.03 -19.35 -18.51
C VAL A 255 6.46 -20.17 -17.35
N ARG A 256 6.10 -21.44 -17.56
CA ARG A 256 5.65 -22.34 -16.49
C ARG A 256 6.71 -22.51 -15.41
N GLY A 257 7.98 -22.73 -15.80
CA GLY A 257 9.10 -22.85 -14.88
C GLY A 257 9.34 -21.56 -14.09
N HIS A 258 9.26 -20.40 -14.74
CA HIS A 258 9.38 -19.09 -14.09
C HIS A 258 8.25 -18.84 -13.08
N LEU A 259 7.00 -19.11 -13.45
CA LEU A 259 5.84 -18.98 -12.55
C LEU A 259 5.93 -19.97 -11.37
N GLN A 260 6.40 -21.20 -11.59
CA GLN A 260 6.61 -22.18 -10.52
C GLN A 260 7.73 -21.75 -9.55
N ALA A 261 8.78 -21.06 -10.06
CA ALA A 261 9.80 -20.46 -9.21
C ALA A 261 9.28 -19.25 -8.41
N GLN A 262 8.44 -18.39 -9.02
CA GLN A 262 7.76 -17.31 -8.30
C GLN A 262 6.85 -17.85 -7.19
N LEU A 263 6.08 -18.90 -7.47
CA LEU A 263 5.20 -19.57 -6.50
C LEU A 263 6.02 -20.05 -5.28
N ARG A 264 7.10 -20.82 -5.52
CA ARG A 264 7.99 -21.33 -4.46
C ARG A 264 8.63 -20.22 -3.63
N ASN A 265 9.02 -19.11 -4.26
CA ASN A 265 9.55 -17.95 -3.54
C ASN A 265 8.49 -17.32 -2.63
N LYS A 266 7.23 -17.21 -3.09
CA LYS A 266 6.11 -16.68 -2.29
C LYS A 266 5.64 -17.65 -1.20
N GLU A 267 5.72 -18.96 -1.43
CA GLU A 267 5.52 -19.99 -0.41
C GLU A 267 6.59 -19.87 0.69
N ALA A 268 7.86 -19.72 0.33
CA ALA A 268 8.96 -19.51 1.28
C ALA A 268 8.82 -18.19 2.08
N GLU A 269 8.38 -17.11 1.43
CA GLU A 269 8.09 -15.82 2.06
C GLU A 269 6.92 -15.92 3.05
N ASN A 270 5.81 -16.56 2.66
CA ASN A 270 4.68 -16.82 3.55
C ASN A 270 5.08 -17.69 4.76
N ASN A 271 5.90 -18.73 4.55
CA ASN A 271 6.43 -19.55 5.64
C ASN A 271 7.31 -18.73 6.60
N ARG A 272 8.17 -17.84 6.09
CA ARG A 272 8.97 -16.91 6.91
C ARG A 272 8.08 -15.95 7.71
N LEU A 273 7.08 -15.33 7.08
CA LEU A 273 6.12 -14.43 7.73
C LEU A 273 5.32 -15.17 8.82
N THR A 274 4.89 -16.40 8.56
CA THR A 274 4.19 -17.25 9.54
C THR A 274 5.06 -17.55 10.77
N VAL A 275 6.36 -17.77 10.59
CA VAL A 275 7.30 -17.93 11.72
C VAL A 275 7.51 -16.60 12.47
N GLN A 276 7.58 -15.47 11.78
CA GLN A 276 7.68 -14.15 12.42
C GLN A 276 6.44 -13.81 13.24
N ILE A 277 5.23 -14.05 12.71
CA ILE A 277 3.96 -13.87 13.43
C ILE A 277 3.95 -14.74 14.69
N ARG A 278 4.26 -16.04 14.59
CA ARG A 278 4.35 -16.94 15.76
C ARG A 278 5.39 -16.55 16.80
N ASN A 279 6.45 -15.85 16.41
CA ASN A 279 7.43 -15.33 17.35
C ASN A 279 6.91 -14.07 18.06
N LEU A 280 6.22 -13.19 17.34
CA LEU A 280 5.56 -12.00 17.91
C LEU A 280 4.42 -12.38 18.87
N GLU A 281 3.55 -13.33 18.47
CA GLU A 281 2.48 -13.89 19.31
C GLU A 281 3.02 -14.44 20.65
N ARG A 282 4.17 -15.13 20.63
CA ARG A 282 4.81 -15.61 21.87
C ARG A 282 5.38 -14.47 22.73
N SER A 283 5.98 -13.44 22.12
CA SER A 283 6.46 -12.27 22.88
C SER A 283 5.31 -11.44 23.47
N GLU A 284 4.19 -11.32 22.76
CA GLU A 284 2.97 -10.66 23.27
C GLU A 284 2.40 -11.45 24.45
N ALA A 285 2.28 -12.78 24.33
CA ALA A 285 1.84 -13.64 25.44
C ALA A 285 2.77 -13.57 26.66
N GLN A 286 4.09 -13.50 26.45
CA GLN A 286 5.06 -13.30 27.52
C GLN A 286 4.89 -11.93 28.19
N HIS A 287 4.90 -10.84 27.44
CA HIS A 287 4.75 -9.48 27.99
C HIS A 287 3.40 -9.27 28.67
N LYS A 288 2.34 -9.94 28.20
CA LYS A 288 1.05 -9.97 28.88
C LYS A 288 1.14 -10.66 30.24
N ALA A 289 1.79 -11.82 30.35
CA ALA A 289 2.00 -12.51 31.62
C ALA A 289 2.89 -11.70 32.59
N GLU A 290 3.95 -11.05 32.07
CA GLU A 290 4.80 -10.12 32.84
C GLU A 290 4.00 -8.93 33.38
N MET A 291 3.10 -8.36 32.57
CA MET A 291 2.21 -7.26 32.97
C MET A 291 1.15 -7.72 33.99
N GLU A 292 0.53 -8.89 33.81
CA GLU A 292 -0.44 -9.46 34.77
C GLU A 292 0.22 -9.72 36.14
N HIS A 293 1.45 -10.27 36.15
CA HIS A 293 2.24 -10.44 37.37
C HIS A 293 2.57 -9.09 38.04
N ALA A 294 3.03 -8.09 37.28
CA ALA A 294 3.35 -6.76 37.83
C ALA A 294 2.10 -6.05 38.40
N VAL A 295 0.93 -6.22 37.77
CA VAL A 295 -0.35 -5.70 38.27
C VAL A 295 -0.75 -6.36 39.59
N GLU A 296 -0.57 -7.66 39.74
CA GLU A 296 -0.88 -8.35 41.01
C GLU A 296 0.10 -7.94 42.11
N GLN A 297 1.41 -7.82 41.83
CA GLN A 297 2.38 -7.28 42.78
C GLN A 297 2.03 -5.85 43.26
N MET A 298 1.60 -4.98 42.35
CA MET A 298 1.12 -3.63 42.69
C MET A 298 -0.15 -3.66 43.55
N LYS A 299 -1.04 -4.63 43.33
CA LYS A 299 -2.25 -4.87 44.12
C LYS A 299 -1.94 -5.40 45.52
N GLU A 300 -0.98 -6.32 45.67
CA GLU A 300 -0.47 -6.77 46.97
C GLU A 300 0.19 -5.64 47.77
N LEU A 301 1.10 -4.88 47.14
CA LEU A 301 1.78 -3.74 47.76
C LEU A 301 0.78 -2.66 48.21
N LYS A 302 -0.25 -2.38 47.39
CA LYS A 302 -1.32 -1.45 47.77
C LYS A 302 -2.12 -1.95 48.97
N GLN A 303 -2.52 -3.23 48.99
CA GLN A 303 -3.20 -3.81 50.16
C GLN A 303 -2.33 -3.74 51.42
N LYS A 304 -1.02 -3.99 51.31
CA LYS A 304 -0.08 -3.85 52.43
C LYS A 304 -0.04 -2.39 52.92
N ALA A 305 0.14 -1.43 52.01
CA ALA A 305 0.17 0.00 52.36
C ALA A 305 -1.12 0.47 53.04
N ASP A 306 -2.30 0.00 52.61
CA ASP A 306 -3.57 0.32 53.28
C ASP A 306 -3.71 -0.36 54.66
N ARG A 307 -3.21 -1.59 54.85
CA ARG A 307 -3.11 -2.24 56.18
C ARG A 307 -2.18 -1.47 57.12
N ASP A 308 -0.99 -1.10 56.65
CA ASP A 308 0.02 -0.38 57.43
C ASP A 308 -0.50 1.03 57.84
N LYS A 309 -1.21 1.70 56.93
CA LYS A 309 -1.93 2.98 57.14
C LYS A 309 -3.06 2.85 58.16
N GLU A 310 -3.79 1.74 58.20
CA GLU A 310 -4.76 1.46 59.26
C GLU A 310 -4.09 1.17 60.61
N ALA A 311 -3.03 0.37 60.63
CA ALA A 311 -2.26 0.10 61.84
C ALA A 311 -1.69 1.39 62.44
N LEU A 312 -1.12 2.26 61.60
CA LEU A 312 -0.63 3.58 62.00
C LEU A 312 -1.76 4.48 62.55
N LYS A 313 -2.94 4.51 61.91
CA LYS A 313 -4.11 5.22 62.44
C LYS A 313 -4.55 4.70 63.81
N LYS A 314 -4.55 3.39 64.02
CA LYS A 314 -4.88 2.75 65.31
C LYS A 314 -3.84 3.09 66.38
N ALA A 315 -2.55 3.01 66.05
CA ALA A 315 -1.44 3.39 66.93
C ALA A 315 -1.49 4.88 67.31
N MET A 316 -1.70 5.79 66.36
CA MET A 316 -1.81 7.24 66.60
C MET A 316 -2.99 7.59 67.50
N ARG A 317 -4.14 6.91 67.37
CA ARG A 317 -5.27 7.07 68.30
C ARG A 317 -4.90 6.63 69.72
N ALA A 318 -4.35 5.43 69.87
CA ALA A 318 -3.90 4.93 71.17
C ALA A 318 -2.81 5.80 71.82
N GLN A 319 -1.95 6.41 71.01
CA GLN A 319 -0.95 7.37 71.48
C GLN A 319 -1.59 8.69 71.94
N LYS A 320 -2.56 9.23 71.18
CA LYS A 320 -3.33 10.43 71.57
C LYS A 320 -4.09 10.21 72.87
N GLU A 321 -4.83 9.12 73.01
CA GLU A 321 -5.56 8.83 74.25
C GLU A 321 -4.64 8.59 75.46
N ARG A 322 -3.39 8.14 75.25
CA ARG A 322 -2.39 8.06 76.33
C ARG A 322 -1.90 9.45 76.73
N ALA A 323 -1.62 10.31 75.76
CA ALA A 323 -1.25 11.70 76.00
C ALA A 323 -2.35 12.44 76.78
N GLU A 324 -3.61 12.37 76.31
CA GLU A 324 -4.79 12.97 76.97
C GLU A 324 -4.97 12.47 78.41
N ARG A 325 -4.80 11.17 78.67
CA ARG A 325 -4.85 10.62 80.03
C ARG A 325 -3.70 11.10 80.91
N SER A 326 -2.50 11.28 80.36
CA SER A 326 -1.36 11.82 81.11
C SER A 326 -1.46 13.34 81.36
N GLU A 327 -2.06 14.07 80.43
CA GLU A 327 -2.35 15.50 80.52
C GLU A 327 -3.41 15.75 81.59
N ALA A 328 -4.56 15.07 81.53
CA ALA A 328 -5.59 15.13 82.56
C ALA A 328 -5.11 14.69 83.96
N TYR A 329 -4.18 13.74 84.04
CA TYR A 329 -3.53 13.36 85.31
C TYR A 329 -2.58 14.45 85.83
N ALA A 330 -1.83 15.12 84.94
CA ALA A 330 -1.00 16.26 85.29
C ALA A 330 -1.84 17.46 85.75
N GLU A 331 -2.96 17.77 85.06
CA GLU A 331 -3.93 18.77 85.48
C GLU A 331 -4.54 18.44 86.86
N GLN A 332 -4.94 17.18 87.10
CA GLN A 332 -5.43 16.76 88.40
C GLN A 332 -4.37 16.96 89.50
N LEU A 333 -3.10 16.68 89.20
CA LEU A 333 -1.99 16.89 90.12
C LEU A 333 -1.69 18.38 90.37
N THR A 334 -1.72 19.25 89.35
CA THR A 334 -1.52 20.69 89.54
C THR A 334 -2.68 21.32 90.31
N VAL A 335 -3.93 20.89 90.08
CA VAL A 335 -5.09 21.29 90.90
C VAL A 335 -4.92 20.84 92.36
N GLN A 336 -4.49 19.60 92.62
CA GLN A 336 -4.22 19.13 93.99
C GLN A 336 -3.09 19.90 94.67
N LEU A 337 -2.03 20.28 93.93
CA LEU A 337 -0.93 21.10 94.47
C LEU A 337 -1.39 22.54 94.74
N ALA A 338 -2.17 23.14 93.83
CA ALA A 338 -2.77 24.45 94.03
C ALA A 338 -3.75 24.47 95.21
N GLU A 339 -4.55 23.42 95.41
CA GLU A 339 -5.39 23.26 96.60
C GLU A 339 -4.58 23.16 97.89
N LYS A 340 -3.50 22.37 97.91
CA LYS A 340 -2.62 22.24 99.07
C LYS A 340 -1.95 23.57 99.40
N ALA A 341 -1.40 24.25 98.40
CA ALA A 341 -0.83 25.59 98.56
C ALA A 341 -1.88 26.60 99.06
N ARG A 342 -3.10 26.61 98.49
CA ARG A 342 -4.19 27.48 98.94
C ARG A 342 -4.58 27.19 100.39
N LYS A 343 -4.67 25.92 100.79
CA LYS A 343 -4.94 25.51 102.18
C LYS A 343 -3.81 25.96 103.13
N GLN A 344 -2.55 25.84 102.72
CA GLN A 344 -1.40 26.34 103.49
C GLN A 344 -1.42 27.88 103.65
N PHE A 345 -1.65 28.62 102.56
CA PHE A 345 -1.79 30.08 102.61
C PHE A 345 -3.03 30.50 103.43
N GLN A 346 -4.13 29.75 103.39
CA GLN A 346 -5.31 30.00 104.23
C GLN A 346 -5.00 29.78 105.72
N SER A 347 -4.24 28.74 106.09
CA SER A 347 -3.79 28.58 107.50
C SER A 347 -2.85 29.70 107.94
N GLN A 348 -1.91 30.14 107.10
CA GLN A 348 -1.02 31.27 107.40
C GLN A 348 -1.79 32.58 107.53
N LEU A 349 -2.79 32.83 106.67
CA LEU A 349 -3.69 33.98 106.80
C LEU A 349 -4.50 33.91 108.10
N ALA A 350 -5.05 32.75 108.48
CA ALA A 350 -5.78 32.57 109.74
C ALA A 350 -4.89 32.60 111.01
N GLU A 351 -3.56 32.59 110.85
CA GLU A 351 -2.60 32.93 111.92
C GLU A 351 -2.35 34.44 111.95
N LEU A 352 -2.19 35.08 110.79
CA LEU A 352 -2.03 36.54 110.65
C LEU A 352 -3.29 37.33 111.06
N GLU A 353 -4.49 36.81 110.84
CA GLU A 353 -5.77 37.43 111.23
C GLU A 353 -5.93 37.58 112.76
N LYS A 354 -5.19 36.79 113.56
CA LYS A 354 -5.19 36.90 115.03
C LYS A 354 -4.25 37.99 115.53
N LEU A 355 -3.24 38.37 114.75
CA LEU A 355 -2.25 39.34 115.16
C LEU A 355 -2.85 40.72 115.51
N PRO A 356 -3.79 41.31 114.76
CA PRO A 356 -4.43 42.58 115.14
C PRO A 356 -5.15 42.55 116.50
N GLU A 357 -5.77 41.43 116.87
CA GLU A 357 -6.46 41.30 118.15
C GLU A 357 -5.47 41.11 119.31
N ILE A 358 -4.39 40.35 119.09
CA ILE A 358 -3.25 40.26 120.01
C ILE A 358 -2.58 41.64 120.17
N LEU A 359 -2.37 42.37 119.07
CA LEU A 359 -1.73 43.69 119.06
C LEU A 359 -2.55 44.67 119.91
N LYS A 360 -3.87 44.73 119.69
CA LYS A 360 -4.82 45.52 120.49
C LYS A 360 -4.76 45.17 121.98
N ILE A 361 -4.67 43.88 122.33
CA ILE A 361 -4.49 43.44 123.74
C ILE A 361 -3.16 43.98 124.30
N THR A 362 -2.06 43.85 123.56
CA THR A 362 -0.75 44.37 124.00
C THR A 362 -0.70 45.90 124.08
N GLU A 363 -1.43 46.61 123.21
CA GLU A 363 -1.61 48.07 123.29
C GLU A 363 -2.37 48.47 124.55
N THR A 364 -3.46 47.77 124.89
CA THR A 364 -4.19 48.03 126.15
C THR A 364 -3.34 47.71 127.39
N GLN A 365 -2.57 46.63 127.38
CA GLN A 365 -1.66 46.28 128.48
C GLN A 365 -0.51 47.28 128.62
N LEU A 366 -0.01 47.83 127.50
CA LEU A 366 0.99 48.88 127.50
C LEU A 366 0.43 50.20 128.07
N ALA A 367 -0.81 50.56 127.70
CA ALA A 367 -1.50 51.72 128.26
C ALA A 367 -1.72 51.57 129.78
N GLU A 368 -2.19 50.40 130.24
CA GLU A 368 -2.32 50.10 131.68
C GLU A 368 -0.97 50.20 132.41
N CYS A 369 0.13 49.77 131.80
CA CYS A 369 1.48 49.94 132.36
C CYS A 369 1.92 51.42 132.41
N GLN A 370 1.54 52.23 131.42
CA GLN A 370 1.83 53.67 131.38
C GLN A 370 1.04 54.43 132.46
N ASP A 371 -0.24 54.12 132.65
CA ASP A 371 -1.08 54.70 133.72
C ASP A 371 -0.56 54.30 135.12
N GLN A 372 -0.12 53.04 135.28
CA GLN A 372 0.54 52.61 136.51
C GLN A 372 1.84 53.38 136.76
N LEU A 373 2.68 53.59 135.73
CA LEU A 373 3.92 54.36 135.85
C LEU A 373 3.63 55.81 136.29
N GLN A 374 2.69 56.50 135.64
CA GLN A 374 2.26 57.86 136.02
C GLN A 374 1.71 57.91 137.46
N SER A 375 1.00 56.86 137.91
CA SER A 375 0.55 56.72 139.30
C SER A 375 1.72 56.64 140.29
N TYR A 376 2.81 55.95 139.95
CA TYR A 376 4.01 55.89 140.77
C TYR A 376 4.83 57.19 140.74
N GLU A 377 4.95 57.84 139.58
CA GLU A 377 5.59 59.15 139.44
C GLU A 377 4.90 60.20 140.32
N LYS A 378 3.56 60.28 140.26
CA LYS A 378 2.78 61.19 141.11
C LYS A 378 3.00 60.91 142.61
N LYS A 379 2.96 59.65 143.04
CA LYS A 379 3.26 59.27 144.44
C LYS A 379 4.68 59.67 144.87
N ASN A 380 5.66 59.57 143.97
CA ASN A 380 7.03 60.02 144.25
C ASN A 380 7.12 61.55 144.42
N VAL A 381 6.37 62.33 143.64
CA VAL A 381 6.26 63.79 143.82
C VAL A 381 5.61 64.12 145.16
N ASP A 382 4.46 63.50 145.49
CA ASP A 382 3.75 63.72 146.75
C ASP A 382 4.62 63.37 147.99
N LEU A 383 5.36 62.25 147.93
CA LEU A 383 6.32 61.86 148.97
C LEU A 383 7.51 62.84 149.08
N SER A 384 8.01 63.35 147.94
CA SER A 384 9.11 64.32 147.93
C SER A 384 8.71 65.65 148.59
N VAL A 385 7.48 66.12 148.37
CA VAL A 385 6.91 67.28 149.06
C VAL A 385 6.78 67.04 150.57
N MET A 386 6.31 65.87 150.98
CA MET A 386 6.21 65.51 152.41
C MET A 386 7.59 65.48 153.10
N ILE A 387 8.62 64.95 152.44
CA ILE A 387 10.00 64.94 152.96
C ILE A 387 10.56 66.37 153.12
N ALA A 388 10.22 67.28 152.21
CA ALA A 388 10.65 68.68 152.30
C ALA A 388 10.03 69.41 153.51
N ASP A 389 8.73 69.26 153.74
CA ASP A 389 8.05 69.85 154.92
C ASP A 389 8.55 69.22 156.23
N LEU A 390 8.75 67.90 156.27
CA LEU A 390 9.35 67.23 157.44
C LEU A 390 10.77 67.73 157.76
N ARG A 391 11.60 68.01 156.74
CA ARG A 391 12.91 68.67 156.92
C ARG A 391 12.76 70.07 157.50
N GLN A 392 11.91 70.90 156.92
CA GLN A 392 11.71 72.28 157.38
C GLN A 392 11.18 72.34 158.83
N ARG A 393 10.32 71.38 159.22
CA ARG A 393 9.85 71.20 160.60
C ARG A 393 10.91 70.64 161.56
N ALA A 394 12.02 70.09 161.07
CA ALA A 394 13.16 69.69 161.89
C ALA A 394 14.12 70.88 162.07
N GLU A 395 14.46 71.60 160.99
CA GLU A 395 15.36 72.75 160.99
C GLU A 395 14.92 73.82 162.00
N ARG A 396 13.67 74.29 161.94
CA ARG A 396 13.11 75.26 162.90
C ARG A 396 13.22 74.82 164.38
N ARG A 397 13.21 73.50 164.64
CA ARG A 397 13.36 72.94 166.00
C ARG A 397 14.82 72.80 166.44
N TYR A 398 15.76 72.68 165.51
CA TYR A 398 17.19 72.81 165.80
C TYR A 398 17.57 74.27 166.06
N GLU A 399 17.10 75.20 165.23
CA GLU A 399 17.36 76.65 165.38
C GLU A 399 16.87 77.19 166.72
N SER A 400 15.62 76.89 167.09
CA SER A 400 15.03 77.30 168.37
C SER A 400 15.80 76.75 169.59
N ARG A 401 16.27 75.50 169.52
CA ARG A 401 17.13 74.91 170.59
C ARG A 401 18.52 75.51 170.64
N LEU A 402 19.09 75.89 169.49
CA LEU A 402 20.43 76.49 169.42
C LEU A 402 20.44 77.89 170.05
N GLN A 403 19.33 78.63 169.97
CA GLN A 403 19.23 79.95 170.60
C GLN A 403 19.12 79.87 172.13
N ASP A 404 18.25 79.02 172.68
CA ASP A 404 18.12 78.80 174.14
C ASP A 404 19.46 78.45 174.82
N LEU A 405 20.30 77.66 174.13
CA LEU A 405 21.63 77.29 174.62
C LEU A 405 22.65 78.44 174.63
N LYS A 406 22.51 79.44 173.75
CA LYS A 406 23.37 80.64 173.75
C LYS A 406 23.04 81.55 174.92
N ASP A 407 21.77 81.89 175.07
CA ASP A 407 21.29 82.84 176.08
C ASP A 407 21.66 82.36 177.50
N ARG A 408 21.58 81.05 177.73
CA ARG A 408 22.01 80.39 178.99
C ARG A 408 23.53 80.37 179.21
N LEU A 409 24.33 80.31 178.14
CA LEU A 409 25.79 80.36 178.23
C LEU A 409 26.27 81.78 178.59
N GLU A 410 25.73 82.80 177.92
CA GLU A 410 26.05 84.21 178.18
C GLU A 410 25.69 84.61 179.63
N GLN A 411 24.54 84.15 180.12
CA GLN A 411 24.16 84.32 181.52
C GLN A 411 25.15 83.65 182.48
N SER A 412 25.68 82.46 182.16
CA SER A 412 26.72 81.77 182.95
C SER A 412 28.08 82.46 182.89
N GLU A 413 28.45 83.11 181.79
CA GLU A 413 29.70 83.88 181.71
C GLU A 413 29.65 85.16 182.56
N SER A 414 28.47 85.77 182.68
CA SER A 414 28.28 86.98 183.49
C SER A 414 28.54 86.73 184.98
N THR A 415 28.10 85.60 185.52
CA THR A 415 28.31 85.22 186.92
C THR A 415 29.75 84.75 187.18
N ASN A 416 30.40 84.14 186.20
CA ASN A 416 31.80 83.74 186.31
C ASN A 416 32.75 84.96 186.37
N ARG A 417 32.45 86.02 185.59
CA ARG A 417 33.19 87.30 185.65
C ARG A 417 33.06 88.00 187.03
N SER A 418 31.89 87.97 187.67
CA SER A 418 31.73 88.60 189.00
C SER A 418 32.46 87.82 190.10
N MET A 419 32.47 86.49 190.05
CA MET A 419 33.30 85.65 190.93
C MET A 419 34.80 85.94 190.79
N GLN A 420 35.31 86.09 189.56
CA GLN A 420 36.74 86.37 189.32
C GLN A 420 37.20 87.67 189.98
N ASN A 421 36.40 88.74 189.90
CA ASN A 421 36.69 90.02 190.56
C ASN A 421 36.81 89.88 192.09
N TYR A 422 35.95 89.07 192.72
CA TYR A 422 35.98 88.83 194.16
C TYR A 422 37.23 88.06 194.61
N VAL A 423 37.61 87.02 193.84
CA VAL A 423 38.85 86.24 194.07
C VAL A 423 40.09 87.11 193.89
N GLN A 424 40.09 88.03 192.93
CA GLN A 424 41.23 88.90 192.65
C GLN A 424 41.47 89.94 193.78
N PHE A 425 40.40 90.46 194.40
CA PHE A 425 40.53 91.35 195.57
C PHE A 425 41.12 90.63 196.79
N LEU A 426 40.65 89.41 197.09
CA LEU A 426 41.18 88.59 198.18
C LEU A 426 42.68 88.29 198.02
N LYS A 427 43.15 88.03 196.79
CA LYS A 427 44.57 87.84 196.50
C LYS A 427 45.41 89.08 196.84
N SER A 428 44.97 90.28 196.48
CA SER A 428 45.68 91.53 196.80
C SER A 428 45.80 91.76 198.31
N SER A 429 44.79 91.38 199.11
CA SER A 429 44.85 91.55 200.57
C SER A 429 45.78 90.55 201.28
N TYR A 430 46.08 89.40 200.68
CA TYR A 430 46.98 88.38 201.26
C TYR A 430 48.45 88.59 200.88
N ALA A 431 48.72 89.10 199.66
CA ALA A 431 50.07 89.23 199.13
C ALA A 431 50.97 90.20 199.92
N ASN A 432 50.39 91.21 200.59
CA ASN A 432 51.14 92.30 201.21
C ASN A 432 51.60 92.04 202.66
N VAL A 433 51.39 90.83 203.21
CA VAL A 433 51.77 90.51 204.60
C VAL A 433 53.01 89.59 204.68
N PHE A 434 53.25 88.72 203.68
CA PHE A 434 54.35 87.74 203.73
C PHE A 434 55.02 87.46 202.37
N GLY A 435 56.16 88.12 202.12
CA GLY A 435 57.29 87.54 201.37
C GLY A 435 57.43 87.88 199.88
N GLU A 436 58.38 88.77 199.55
CA GLU A 436 58.97 88.88 198.21
C GLU A 436 60.08 87.83 198.00
N SER A 437 60.19 87.25 196.79
CA SER A 437 61.43 87.23 195.97
C SER A 437 61.48 86.15 194.88
N ALA A 438 62.09 86.50 193.74
CA ALA A 438 62.68 85.64 192.69
C ALA A 438 61.77 84.68 191.86
N LEU A 439 62.10 84.33 190.60
CA LEU A 439 62.36 85.13 189.38
C LEU A 439 62.57 84.16 188.16
N LEU A 440 62.06 84.55 186.97
CA LEU A 440 62.51 84.20 185.60
C LEU A 440 62.35 82.77 184.99
N GLY A 441 62.08 82.73 183.66
CA GLY A 441 62.12 81.56 182.76
C GLY A 441 60.74 81.02 182.31
N SER A 442 60.05 81.41 181.21
CA SER A 442 60.38 81.85 179.82
C SER A 442 60.30 80.68 178.78
N PRO A 443 60.13 80.91 177.44
CA PRO A 443 58.81 80.82 176.77
C PRO A 443 58.79 80.12 175.37
N ILE A 444 57.69 80.24 174.58
CA ILE A 444 57.50 80.23 173.07
C ILE A 444 56.06 79.73 172.72
N ARG A 445 55.13 80.50 172.09
CA ARG A 445 54.84 80.84 170.65
C ARG A 445 54.60 79.62 169.73
N SER A 446 53.66 79.56 168.75
CA SER A 446 52.63 80.48 168.15
C SER A 446 51.47 79.63 167.53
N ARG A 447 50.58 79.95 166.55
CA ARG A 447 50.44 80.99 165.49
C ARG A 447 49.00 81.01 164.86
N SER A 448 48.57 82.17 164.31
CA SER A 448 47.63 82.41 163.17
C SER A 448 46.32 81.62 162.94
N SER A 449 45.18 82.32 163.09
CA SER A 449 44.23 82.82 162.03
C SER A 449 43.95 82.03 160.73
N PRO A 450 42.79 82.25 160.06
CA PRO A 450 41.74 83.24 160.35
C PRO A 450 40.60 82.72 161.23
#